data_AF-A0A3D0NV40-F1
#
_entry.id   AF-A0A3D0NV40-F1
#
_cell.length_a   1.000
_cell.length_b   1.000
_cell.length_c   1.000
_cell.angle_alpha   90.00
_cell.angle_beta   90.00
_cell.angle_gamma   90.00
#
_symmetry.space_group_name_H-M   'P 1'
#
loop_
_entity.id
_entity.type
_entity.pdbx_description
1 polymer ?
#
loop_
_entity_poly.entity_id
_entity_poly.type
_entity_poly.pdbx_seq_one_letter_code
_entity_poly.pdbx_strand_id
1 'polypeptide(L)'
;IFGMTTPEVTQLLKQGYYPSVPYNNNHIIRRAVDGIRSEFGPHFEDIFQSLSTKDPYMVLADFADYSTIQQRASVLYTDTLTWNRMSLVNIAKAGRFAADRSIRDYAETIWGSKPVTL
;
A
#
# COMPACT_ATOMS: atom_id res chain seq x y z
N ILE A 1 -3.77 8.48 2.70
CA ILE A 1 -2.97 8.18 1.48
C ILE A 1 -1.52 8.46 1.84
N PHE A 2 -0.59 7.65 1.35
CA PHE A 2 0.84 7.78 1.58
C PHE A 2 1.60 7.22 0.37
N GLY A 3 2.90 7.49 0.31
CA GLY A 3 3.81 6.92 -0.67
C GLY A 3 3.69 7.56 -2.05
N MET A 4 4.52 7.05 -2.95
CA MET A 4 4.62 7.55 -4.32
C MET A 4 3.35 7.24 -5.15
N THR A 5 3.04 8.17 -6.03
CA THR A 5 2.07 7.98 -7.11
C THR A 5 2.66 7.12 -8.24
N THR A 6 1.80 6.53 -9.07
CA THR A 6 2.25 5.73 -10.24
C THR A 6 3.22 6.48 -11.17
N PRO A 7 3.02 7.78 -11.48
CA PRO A 7 4.00 8.55 -12.25
C PRO A 7 5.35 8.69 -11.55
N GLU A 8 5.36 8.95 -10.23
CA GLU A 8 6.60 9.09 -9.43
C GLU A 8 7.38 7.77 -9.39
N VAL A 9 6.70 6.64 -9.17
CA VAL A 9 7.31 5.29 -9.26
C VAL A 9 7.97 5.10 -10.63
N THR A 10 7.24 5.42 -11.71
CA THR A 10 7.74 5.27 -13.08
C THR A 10 8.95 6.15 -13.33
N GLN A 11 8.94 7.38 -12.83
CA GLN A 11 10.04 8.33 -12.97
C GLN A 11 11.28 7.87 -12.19
N LEU A 12 11.10 7.43 -10.94
CA LEU A 12 12.19 6.95 -10.09
C LEU A 12 12.85 5.70 -10.68
N LEU A 13 12.06 4.77 -11.23
CA LEU A 13 12.59 3.62 -11.97
C LEU A 13 13.45 4.07 -13.15
N LYS A 14 12.98 5.03 -13.95
CA LYS A 14 13.72 5.56 -15.11
C LYS A 14 15.02 6.27 -14.73
N GLN A 15 15.05 6.92 -13.57
CA GLN A 15 16.23 7.64 -13.07
C GLN A 15 17.30 6.70 -12.48
N GLY A 16 16.96 5.43 -12.26
CA GLY A 16 17.83 4.48 -11.58
C GLY A 16 17.56 4.48 -10.08
N TYR A 17 16.63 3.62 -9.66
CA TYR A 17 16.37 3.38 -8.25
C TYR A 17 17.41 2.43 -7.66
N TYR A 18 17.99 2.82 -6.52
CA TYR A 18 18.95 2.01 -5.77
C TYR A 18 18.48 1.87 -4.32
N PRO A 19 18.15 0.65 -3.84
CA PRO A 19 17.66 0.44 -2.47
C PRO A 19 18.69 0.82 -1.40
N SER A 20 19.98 0.82 -1.79
CA SER A 20 21.09 1.28 -0.94
C SER A 20 20.94 2.75 -0.52
N VAL A 21 20.25 3.60 -1.29
CA VAL A 21 20.04 5.01 -0.95
C VAL A 21 19.13 5.15 0.28
N PRO A 22 17.87 4.68 0.28
CA PRO A 22 17.03 4.74 1.49
C PRO A 22 17.59 3.91 2.64
N TYR A 23 18.19 2.74 2.36
CA TYR A 23 18.86 1.93 3.39
C TYR A 23 19.98 2.70 4.10
N ASN A 24 20.79 3.48 3.38
CA ASN A 24 21.89 4.21 3.99
C ASN A 24 21.50 5.52 4.67
N ASN A 25 20.42 6.15 4.21
CA ASN A 25 20.01 7.46 4.67
C ASN A 25 18.96 7.42 5.80
N ASN A 26 18.40 6.24 6.11
CA ASN A 26 17.42 6.09 7.18
C ASN A 26 17.82 4.97 8.16
N HIS A 27 18.18 5.37 9.38
CA HIS A 27 18.63 4.45 10.43
C HIS A 27 17.57 3.43 10.86
N ILE A 28 16.27 3.77 10.75
CA ILE A 28 15.17 2.85 11.06
C ILE A 28 15.09 1.77 9.97
N ILE A 29 15.17 2.17 8.71
CA ILE A 29 15.21 1.22 7.58
C ILE A 29 16.41 0.29 7.74
N ARG A 30 17.61 0.84 7.96
CA ARG A 30 18.82 0.03 8.16
C ARG A 30 18.63 -1.00 9.27
N ARG A 31 18.20 -0.56 10.47
CA ARG A 31 17.97 -1.44 11.61
C ARG A 31 16.95 -2.52 11.29
N ALA A 32 15.83 -2.17 10.67
CA ALA A 32 14.78 -3.12 10.32
C ALA A 32 15.27 -4.17 9.31
N VAL A 33 15.96 -3.74 8.26
CA VAL A 33 16.51 -4.63 7.23
C VAL A 33 17.60 -5.54 7.81
N ASP A 34 18.53 -5.00 8.59
CA ASP A 34 19.57 -5.80 9.25
C ASP A 34 18.96 -6.82 10.24
N GLY A 35 17.93 -6.38 10.98
CA GLY A 35 17.15 -7.19 11.91
C GLY A 35 16.55 -8.45 11.28
N ILE A 36 16.15 -8.39 10.00
CA ILE A 36 15.65 -9.56 9.25
C ILE A 36 16.63 -10.74 9.35
N ARG A 37 17.93 -10.48 9.24
CA ARG A 37 18.96 -11.52 9.35
C ARG A 37 19.41 -11.77 10.78
N SER A 38 19.62 -10.72 11.57
CA SER A 38 20.21 -10.85 12.90
C SER A 38 19.25 -11.34 13.97
N GLU A 39 17.95 -11.04 13.85
CA GLU A 39 16.95 -11.31 14.89
C GLU A 39 15.99 -12.45 14.51
N PHE A 40 15.59 -12.53 13.23
CA PHE A 40 14.60 -13.52 12.77
C PHE A 40 15.23 -14.79 12.16
N GLY A 41 16.55 -14.77 11.92
CA GLY A 41 17.32 -15.91 11.43
C GLY A 41 17.22 -16.16 9.92
N PRO A 42 17.83 -17.25 9.42
CA PRO A 42 18.11 -17.44 7.99
C PRO A 42 16.86 -17.69 7.13
N HIS A 43 15.70 -17.97 7.72
CA HIS A 43 14.45 -18.25 7.00
C HIS A 43 13.94 -17.05 6.18
N PHE A 44 14.43 -15.85 6.47
CA PHE A 44 14.03 -14.61 5.81
C PHE A 44 15.11 -14.02 4.88
N GLU A 45 16.13 -14.81 4.54
CA GLU A 45 17.23 -14.36 3.69
C GLU A 45 16.72 -13.86 2.32
N ASP A 46 15.73 -14.51 1.71
CA ASP A 46 15.16 -14.08 0.43
C ASP A 46 14.52 -12.68 0.52
N ILE A 47 13.88 -12.36 1.66
CA ILE A 47 13.29 -11.03 1.89
C ILE A 47 14.40 -10.00 2.06
N PHE A 48 15.42 -10.30 2.87
CA PHE A 48 16.57 -9.43 3.03
C PHE A 48 17.26 -9.15 1.68
N GLN A 49 17.50 -10.19 0.89
CA GLN A 49 18.15 -10.08 -0.41
C GLN A 49 17.29 -9.26 -1.37
N SER A 50 15.98 -9.50 -1.41
CA SER A 50 15.05 -8.72 -2.23
C SER A 50 15.14 -7.23 -1.89
N LEU A 51 15.04 -6.86 -0.61
CA LEU A 51 15.04 -5.47 -0.15
C LEU A 51 16.41 -4.78 -0.29
N SER A 52 17.50 -5.50 -0.07
CA SER A 52 18.85 -4.91 -0.05
C SER A 52 19.45 -4.77 -1.45
N THR A 53 19.01 -5.59 -2.41
CA THR A 53 19.61 -5.63 -3.75
C THR A 53 18.78 -4.92 -4.81
N LYS A 54 17.48 -5.24 -4.91
CA LYS A 54 16.63 -4.80 -6.03
C LYS A 54 15.45 -3.95 -5.59
N ASP A 55 14.81 -4.32 -4.49
CA ASP A 55 13.54 -3.77 -3.98
C ASP A 55 12.59 -3.35 -5.12
N PRO A 56 12.11 -4.31 -5.93
CA PRO A 56 11.40 -4.02 -7.17
C PRO A 56 10.06 -3.29 -6.96
N TYR A 57 9.54 -3.32 -5.73
CA TYR A 57 8.31 -2.66 -5.34
C TYR A 57 8.54 -1.35 -4.57
N MET A 58 9.81 -0.91 -4.46
CA MET A 58 10.20 0.35 -3.80
C MET A 58 9.71 0.44 -2.35
N VAL A 59 9.67 -0.69 -1.65
CA VAL A 59 9.25 -0.79 -0.24
C VAL A 59 10.05 0.17 0.63
N LEU A 60 11.37 0.25 0.41
CA LEU A 60 12.25 1.11 1.20
C LEU A 60 12.07 2.59 0.86
N ALA A 61 11.65 2.92 -0.37
CA ALA A 61 11.38 4.29 -0.77
C ALA A 61 10.13 4.85 -0.07
N ASP A 62 9.06 4.06 0.02
CA ASP A 62 7.79 4.47 0.63
C ASP A 62 7.77 4.34 2.16
N PHE A 63 8.75 3.65 2.76
CA PHE A 63 8.72 3.30 4.19
C PHE A 63 8.57 4.51 5.12
N ALA A 64 9.26 5.63 4.83
CA ALA A 64 9.21 6.81 5.68
C ALA A 64 7.80 7.46 5.69
N ASP A 65 7.17 7.55 4.53
CA ASP A 65 5.81 8.07 4.38
C ASP A 65 4.79 7.15 5.02
N TYR A 66 4.96 5.84 4.84
CA TYR A 66 4.16 4.82 5.50
C TYR A 66 4.22 4.96 7.02
N SER A 67 5.42 5.03 7.60
CA SER A 67 5.64 5.17 9.05
C SER A 67 4.96 6.43 9.60
N THR A 68 5.09 7.56 8.88
CA THR A 68 4.45 8.83 9.25
C THR A 68 2.93 8.72 9.29
N ILE A 69 2.31 8.13 8.27
CA ILE A 69 0.85 7.98 8.21
C ILE A 69 0.34 6.93 9.20
N GLN A 70 1.10 5.87 9.47
CA GLN A 70 0.78 4.91 10.53
C GLN A 70 0.74 5.55 11.92
N GLN A 71 1.70 6.42 12.23
CA GLN A 71 1.69 7.17 13.48
C GLN A 71 0.46 8.07 13.59
N ARG A 72 0.10 8.78 12.51
CA ARG A 72 -1.13 9.59 12.48
C ARG A 72 -2.39 8.75 12.66
N ALA A 73 -2.47 7.59 12.02
CA ALA A 73 -3.58 6.67 12.17
C ALA A 73 -3.71 6.17 13.62
N SER A 74 -2.58 5.84 14.26
CA SER A 74 -2.54 5.40 15.66
C SER A 74 -3.07 6.47 16.62
N VAL A 75 -2.70 7.75 16.40
CA VAL A 75 -3.23 8.87 17.19
C VAL A 75 -4.74 9.06 16.94
N LEU A 76 -5.17 9.07 15.68
CA LEU A 76 -6.59 9.24 15.32
C LEU A 76 -7.47 8.13 15.89
N TYR A 77 -6.95 6.90 15.99
CA TYR A 77 -7.67 5.78 16.55
C TYR A 77 -8.06 6.00 18.03
N THR A 78 -7.28 6.80 18.77
CA THR A 78 -7.61 7.15 20.18
C THR A 78 -8.81 8.09 20.29
N ASP A 79 -9.10 8.88 19.25
CA ASP A 79 -10.31 9.69 19.15
C ASP A 79 -11.42 8.87 18.48
N THR A 80 -12.16 8.13 19.31
CA THR A 80 -13.19 7.20 18.86
C THR A 80 -14.32 7.89 18.09
N LEU A 81 -14.67 9.13 18.42
CA LEU A 81 -15.75 9.85 17.73
C LEU A 81 -15.33 10.22 16.31
N THR A 82 -14.13 10.79 16.16
CA THR A 82 -13.59 11.14 14.84
C THR A 82 -13.38 9.88 14.00
N TRP A 83 -12.82 8.82 14.58
CA TRP A 83 -12.61 7.54 13.91
C TRP A 83 -13.92 6.92 13.40
N ASN A 84 -14.95 6.89 14.25
CA ASN A 84 -16.27 6.35 13.88
C ASN A 84 -16.95 7.19 12.80
N ARG A 85 -16.81 8.52 12.85
CA ARG A 85 -17.33 9.40 11.80
C ARG A 85 -16.67 9.12 10.45
N MET A 86 -15.35 8.97 10.42
CA MET A 86 -14.62 8.59 9.19
C MET A 86 -15.09 7.23 8.66
N SER A 87 -15.26 6.26 9.55
CA SER A 87 -15.73 4.91 9.22
C SER A 87 -17.14 4.93 8.63
N LEU A 88 -18.07 5.66 9.25
CA LEU A 88 -19.45 5.80 8.76
C LEU A 88 -19.49 6.44 7.36
N VAL A 89 -18.67 7.46 7.11
CA VAL A 89 -18.58 8.09 5.78
C VAL A 89 -18.08 7.10 4.72
N ASN A 90 -17.09 6.26 5.06
CA ASN A 90 -16.61 5.21 4.15
C ASN A 90 -17.71 4.20 3.84
N ILE A 91 -18.45 3.73 4.86
CA ILE A 91 -19.59 2.80 4.69
C ILE A 91 -20.66 3.44 3.78
N ALA A 92 -21.07 4.67 4.07
CA ALA A 92 -22.10 5.37 3.32
C ALA A 92 -21.73 5.58 1.83
N LYS A 93 -20.44 5.70 1.52
CA LYS A 93 -19.94 5.91 0.15
C LYS A 93 -19.48 4.63 -0.56
N ALA A 94 -19.49 3.48 0.12
CA ALA A 94 -19.00 2.21 -0.42
C ALA A 94 -19.90 1.61 -1.51
N GLY A 95 -21.15 2.07 -1.65
CA GLY A 95 -22.14 1.49 -2.58
C GLY A 95 -21.68 1.39 -4.03
N ARG A 96 -20.77 2.26 -4.48
CA ARG A 96 -20.20 2.15 -5.85
C ARG A 96 -19.44 0.85 -6.07
N PHE A 97 -18.93 0.20 -5.02
CA PHE A 97 -18.16 -1.04 -5.12
C PHE A 97 -19.02 -2.31 -5.03
N ALA A 98 -20.35 -2.18 -5.01
CA ALA A 98 -21.25 -3.33 -5.03
C ALA A 98 -21.06 -4.16 -6.31
N ALA A 99 -21.00 -5.48 -6.15
CA ALA A 99 -20.86 -6.41 -7.29
C ALA A 99 -22.03 -6.29 -8.27
N ASP A 100 -23.26 -6.09 -7.78
CA ASP A 100 -24.46 -5.89 -8.60
C ASP A 100 -24.31 -4.74 -9.60
N ARG A 101 -23.61 -3.67 -9.19
CA ARG A 101 -23.29 -2.54 -10.07
C ARG A 101 -22.37 -3.00 -11.18
N SER A 102 -21.29 -3.71 -10.85
CA SER A 102 -20.36 -4.24 -11.86
C SER A 102 -21.04 -5.22 -12.82
N ILE A 103 -21.90 -6.11 -12.33
CA ILE A 103 -22.66 -7.04 -13.18
C ILE A 103 -23.56 -6.27 -14.16
N ARG A 104 -24.23 -5.21 -13.68
CA ARG A 104 -25.04 -4.34 -14.55
C ARG A 104 -24.19 -3.63 -15.60
N ASP A 105 -23.06 -3.06 -15.21
CA ASP A 105 -22.13 -2.39 -16.13
C ASP A 105 -21.68 -3.35 -17.24
N TYR A 106 -21.32 -4.60 -16.89
CA TYR A 106 -20.95 -5.62 -17.87
C TYR A 106 -22.11 -6.03 -18.77
N ALA A 107 -23.31 -6.23 -18.20
CA ALA A 107 -24.50 -6.59 -18.96
C ALA A 107 -24.85 -5.53 -20.02
N GLU A 108 -24.76 -4.25 -19.66
CA GLU A 108 -25.10 -3.12 -20.53
C GLU A 108 -24.02 -2.82 -21.57
N THR A 109 -22.74 -2.88 -21.20
CA THR A 109 -21.64 -2.37 -22.05
C THR A 109 -20.88 -3.44 -22.83
N ILE A 110 -20.94 -4.71 -22.40
CA ILE A 110 -20.15 -5.80 -22.99
C ILE A 110 -21.05 -6.94 -23.46
N TRP A 111 -21.92 -7.46 -22.59
CA TRP A 111 -22.70 -8.68 -22.91
C TRP A 111 -23.94 -8.40 -23.74
N GLY A 112 -24.54 -7.22 -23.61
CA GLY A 112 -25.83 -6.90 -24.24
C GLY A 112 -26.99 -7.75 -23.70
N SER A 113 -26.91 -8.21 -22.45
CA SER A 113 -27.92 -9.07 -21.84
C SER A 113 -28.93 -8.27 -21.01
N LYS A 114 -30.15 -8.81 -20.86
CA LYS A 114 -31.20 -8.24 -20.01
C LYS A 114 -31.60 -9.23 -18.93
N PRO A 115 -31.99 -8.75 -17.73
CA PRO A 115 -32.56 -9.60 -16.71
C PRO A 115 -33.78 -10.36 -17.25
N VAL A 116 -33.87 -11.65 -16.94
CA VAL A 116 -35.07 -12.45 -17.22
C VAL A 116 -35.97 -12.37 -16.01
N THR A 117 -37.19 -11.86 -16.21
CA THR A 117 -38.24 -11.90 -15.18
C THR A 117 -38.99 -13.23 -15.34
N LEU A 118 -39.05 -14.01 -14.27
CA LEU A 118 -39.85 -15.24 -14.19
C LEU A 118 -41.30 -14.95 -13.81
#